data_AF-A0A523T376-F1
#
_entry.id   AF-A0A523T376-F1
#
_cell.length_a   1.000
_cell.length_b   1.000
_cell.length_c   1.000
_cell.angle_alpha   90.00
_cell.angle_beta   90.00
_cell.angle_gamma   90.00
#
_symmetry.space_group_name_H-M   'P 1'
#
loop_
_entity.id
_entity.type
_entity.pdbx_description
1 polymer ?
#
loop_
_entity_poly.entity_id
_entity_poly.type
_entity_poly.pdbx_seq_one_letter_code
_entity_poly.pdbx_strand_id
1 'polypeptide(L)'
;GKPFTAIEAQIGIVRGFPRGLDVMAVLGSNDALTILKKEGDASYEGYDKQMKLLSDEFSQFSKKTWRKNLYFRTLYLFKKMIDNSNEFTNPYLKKRAWTKKILNTLLGAWAELRHDTILYAKQSYTIGVTSVPPSLPTKTPPAYIEAYPSLYTENRILISALIELLEQEKVVPDDVIRNLRNFNDILKKLIEISVLENKSQTLDKSTTEYIRSLPDQLKGVVSFPPYIMDAISDGTDSKMAVIADVHTDTNTKRVLEVGVGKPFKILIVVPINNEPYLMEGATFSFYEFKQELSKRLTDEEWQTMIENRELPPLQQWFLEFNK
;
A
#
# COMPACT_ATOMS: atom_id res chain seq x y z
N GLY A 1 14.55 -20.49 15.22
CA GLY A 1 13.13 -20.87 15.24
C GLY A 1 12.75 -21.51 13.93
N LYS A 2 11.62 -22.21 13.87
CA LYS A 2 11.08 -22.76 12.61
C LYS A 2 10.65 -21.61 11.68
N PRO A 3 10.90 -21.66 10.35
CA PRO A 3 10.47 -20.61 9.43
C PRO A 3 8.96 -20.36 9.50
N PHE A 4 8.52 -19.12 9.27
CA PHE A 4 7.11 -18.77 9.31
C PHE A 4 6.29 -19.62 8.34
N THR A 5 6.82 -19.89 7.15
CA THR A 5 6.13 -20.62 6.07
C THR A 5 6.03 -22.13 6.27
N ALA A 6 6.73 -22.68 7.26
CA ALA A 6 6.86 -24.12 7.42
C ALA A 6 5.60 -24.76 8.03
N ILE A 7 5.26 -25.96 7.55
CA ILE A 7 4.29 -26.87 8.16
C ILE A 7 4.90 -28.27 8.29
N GLU A 8 4.32 -29.10 9.16
CA GLU A 8 4.70 -30.51 9.27
C GLU A 8 3.78 -31.32 8.36
N ALA A 9 4.38 -32.11 7.48
CA ALA A 9 3.70 -33.06 6.63
C ALA A 9 4.27 -34.47 6.86
N GLN A 10 3.60 -35.48 6.32
CA GLN A 10 4.04 -36.89 6.43
C GLN A 10 5.45 -37.12 5.86
N ILE A 11 5.87 -36.30 4.90
CA ILE A 11 7.17 -36.35 4.22
C ILE A 11 8.23 -35.45 4.87
N GLY A 12 7.94 -34.86 6.04
CA GLY A 12 8.81 -33.91 6.73
C GLY A 12 8.29 -32.48 6.69
N ILE A 13 9.18 -31.52 6.97
CA ILE A 13 8.83 -30.10 6.96
C ILE A 13 8.75 -29.61 5.52
N VAL A 14 7.62 -29.02 5.16
CA VAL A 14 7.38 -28.44 3.83
C VAL A 14 6.98 -26.97 3.95
N ARG A 15 7.10 -26.24 2.84
CA ARG A 15 6.61 -24.86 2.74
C ARG A 15 5.09 -24.87 2.56
N GLY A 16 4.35 -24.78 3.66
CA GLY A 16 2.89 -24.85 3.66
C GLY A 16 2.19 -23.52 3.51
N PHE A 17 2.92 -22.40 3.59
CA PHE A 17 2.35 -21.06 3.44
C PHE A 17 3.22 -20.20 2.52
N PRO A 18 2.63 -19.33 1.70
CA PRO A 18 3.35 -18.25 1.04
C PRO A 18 3.61 -17.08 2.01
N ARG A 19 4.29 -16.05 1.52
CA ARG A 19 4.40 -14.72 2.15
C ARG A 19 3.97 -13.65 1.15
N GLY A 20 3.46 -12.52 1.62
CA GLY A 20 3.32 -11.31 0.77
C GLY A 20 4.67 -10.87 0.19
N LEU A 21 5.77 -11.14 0.90
CA LEU A 21 7.13 -10.92 0.41
C LEU A 21 7.45 -11.73 -0.86
N ASP A 22 6.84 -12.90 -1.08
CA ASP A 22 7.05 -13.65 -2.33
C ASP A 22 6.55 -12.86 -3.53
N VAL A 23 5.40 -12.18 -3.39
CA VAL A 23 4.84 -11.33 -4.44
C VAL A 23 5.81 -10.20 -4.78
N MET A 24 6.33 -9.53 -3.74
CA MET A 24 7.27 -8.43 -3.93
C MET A 24 8.60 -8.91 -4.54
N ALA A 25 9.07 -10.10 -4.17
CA ALA A 25 10.25 -10.72 -4.76
C ALA A 25 10.05 -11.02 -6.25
N VAL A 26 8.92 -11.63 -6.64
CA VAL A 26 8.55 -11.90 -8.04
C VAL A 26 8.45 -10.61 -8.87
N LEU A 27 7.97 -9.52 -8.27
CA LEU A 27 7.90 -8.21 -8.94
C LEU A 27 9.28 -7.51 -9.08
N GLY A 28 10.34 -8.08 -8.49
CA GLY A 28 11.73 -7.62 -8.63
C GLY A 28 12.36 -7.07 -7.36
N SER A 29 11.73 -7.20 -6.18
CA SER A 29 12.30 -6.71 -4.93
C SER A 29 13.37 -7.64 -4.36
N ASN A 30 14.63 -7.26 -4.55
CA ASN A 30 15.78 -7.95 -3.95
C ASN A 30 15.75 -7.92 -2.41
N ASP A 31 15.23 -6.84 -1.81
CA ASP A 31 15.10 -6.72 -0.36
C ASP A 31 14.07 -7.73 0.18
N ALA A 32 12.94 -7.92 -0.52
CA ALA A 32 11.96 -8.94 -0.13
C ALA A 32 12.56 -10.34 -0.18
N LEU A 33 13.29 -10.69 -1.26
CA LEU A 33 13.97 -11.98 -1.37
C LEU A 33 15.04 -12.16 -0.30
N THR A 34 15.78 -11.10 0.03
CA THR A 34 16.79 -11.13 1.10
C THR A 34 16.15 -11.41 2.47
N ILE A 35 14.99 -10.80 2.75
CA ILE A 35 14.24 -11.06 3.98
C ILE A 35 13.76 -12.51 4.03
N LEU A 36 13.17 -13.01 2.95
CA LEU A 36 12.72 -14.41 2.85
C LEU A 36 13.87 -15.40 3.12
N LYS A 37 15.07 -15.12 2.58
CA LYS A 37 16.27 -15.92 2.83
C LYS A 37 16.75 -15.82 4.28
N LYS A 38 16.79 -14.61 4.85
CA LYS A 38 17.22 -14.37 6.23
C LYS A 38 16.29 -15.05 7.25
N GLU A 39 14.98 -15.04 7.02
CA GLU A 39 13.97 -15.63 7.91
C GLU A 39 13.80 -17.15 7.69
N GLY A 40 14.51 -17.73 6.72
CA GLY A 40 14.47 -19.16 6.39
C GLY A 40 13.26 -19.57 5.54
N ASP A 41 12.44 -18.62 5.10
CA ASP A 41 11.24 -18.86 4.27
C ASP A 41 11.53 -19.17 2.80
N ALA A 42 12.79 -19.03 2.41
CA ALA A 42 13.35 -19.46 1.13
C ALA A 42 14.20 -20.75 1.24
N SER A 43 14.36 -21.32 2.44
CA SER A 43 15.24 -22.46 2.69
C SER A 43 14.55 -23.81 2.45
N TYR A 44 13.90 -23.95 1.29
CA TYR A 44 13.22 -25.18 0.88
C TYR A 44 13.75 -25.68 -0.45
N GLU A 45 13.73 -27.01 -0.63
CA GLU A 45 14.09 -27.62 -1.90
C GLU A 45 13.23 -27.07 -3.05
N GLY A 46 13.87 -26.69 -4.15
CA GLY A 46 13.21 -26.14 -5.33
C GLY A 46 12.74 -24.68 -5.21
N TYR A 47 12.86 -24.03 -4.05
CA TYR A 47 12.40 -22.64 -3.87
C TYR A 47 13.06 -21.67 -4.86
N ASP A 48 14.39 -21.64 -4.92
CA ASP A 48 15.12 -20.73 -5.83
C ASP A 48 14.76 -20.99 -7.31
N LYS A 49 14.54 -22.26 -7.68
CA LYS A 49 14.10 -22.64 -9.04
C LYS A 49 12.71 -22.07 -9.33
N GLN A 50 11.74 -22.25 -8.43
CA GLN A 50 10.38 -21.78 -8.63
C GLN A 50 10.30 -20.24 -8.60
N MET A 51 11.01 -19.61 -7.68
CA MET A 51 11.10 -18.15 -7.61
C MET A 51 11.69 -17.58 -8.91
N LYS A 52 12.73 -18.22 -9.47
CA LYS A 52 13.28 -17.83 -10.77
C LYS A 52 12.27 -18.00 -11.90
N LEU A 53 11.56 -19.12 -11.99
CA LEU A 53 10.55 -19.35 -13.03
C LEU A 53 9.46 -18.26 -13.01
N LEU A 54 8.93 -17.94 -11.83
CA LEU A 54 7.92 -16.89 -11.67
C LEU A 54 8.48 -15.50 -11.99
N SER A 55 9.69 -15.20 -11.53
CA SER A 55 10.35 -13.92 -11.81
C SER A 55 10.61 -13.74 -13.31
N ASP A 56 11.09 -14.80 -13.99
CA ASP A 56 11.32 -14.81 -15.43
C ASP A 56 9.99 -14.59 -16.18
N GLU A 57 8.91 -15.30 -15.80
CA GLU A 57 7.58 -15.14 -16.41
C GLU A 57 7.08 -13.69 -16.32
N PHE A 58 7.11 -13.10 -15.12
CA PHE A 58 6.63 -11.73 -14.90
C PHE A 58 7.54 -10.68 -15.57
N SER A 59 8.84 -10.94 -15.66
CA SER A 59 9.78 -10.05 -16.36
C SER A 59 9.50 -9.96 -17.87
N GLN A 60 8.88 -10.98 -18.45
CA GLN A 60 8.54 -11.05 -19.88
C GLN A 60 7.19 -10.39 -20.22
N PHE A 61 6.42 -9.96 -19.22
CA PHE A 61 5.13 -9.32 -19.47
C PHE A 61 5.28 -8.01 -20.25
N SER A 62 4.61 -7.96 -21.40
CA SER A 62 4.48 -6.74 -22.18
C SER A 62 3.67 -5.67 -21.44
N LYS A 63 3.79 -4.39 -21.86
CA LYS A 63 2.90 -3.32 -21.36
C LYS A 63 1.42 -3.65 -21.53
N LYS A 64 1.05 -4.33 -22.62
CA LYS A 64 -0.34 -4.78 -22.86
C LYS A 64 -0.78 -5.80 -21.81
N THR A 65 0.09 -6.75 -21.46
CA THR A 65 -0.17 -7.76 -20.42
C THR A 65 -0.35 -7.11 -19.05
N TRP A 66 0.55 -6.21 -18.67
CA TRP A 66 0.44 -5.44 -17.43
C TRP A 66 -0.82 -4.58 -17.36
N ARG A 67 -1.30 -4.09 -18.50
CA ARG A 67 -2.44 -3.17 -18.58
C ARG A 67 -3.77 -3.85 -18.91
N LYS A 68 -3.86 -5.18 -18.81
CA LYS A 68 -5.03 -5.95 -19.24
C LYS A 68 -6.28 -5.77 -18.38
N ASN A 69 -6.13 -5.50 -17.08
CA ASN A 69 -7.24 -5.21 -16.17
C ASN A 69 -6.73 -4.40 -14.96
N LEU A 70 -7.64 -3.94 -14.10
CA LEU A 70 -7.30 -3.11 -12.94
C LEU A 70 -6.30 -3.79 -12.00
N TYR A 71 -6.49 -5.07 -11.70
CA TYR A 71 -5.59 -5.84 -10.82
C TYR A 71 -4.13 -5.84 -11.32
N PHE A 72 -3.90 -6.21 -12.59
CA PHE A 72 -2.55 -6.23 -13.15
C PHE A 72 -1.97 -4.82 -13.28
N ARG A 73 -2.80 -3.79 -13.50
CA ARG A 73 -2.35 -2.39 -13.50
C ARG A 73 -1.88 -1.96 -12.11
N THR A 74 -2.59 -2.35 -11.06
CA THR A 74 -2.17 -2.08 -9.67
C THR A 74 -0.86 -2.81 -9.33
N LEU A 75 -0.72 -4.09 -9.69
CA LEU A 75 0.56 -4.79 -9.54
C LEU A 75 1.69 -4.14 -10.33
N TYR A 76 1.38 -3.55 -11.49
CA TYR A 76 2.38 -2.81 -12.26
C TYR A 76 2.82 -1.52 -11.56
N LEU A 77 1.95 -0.85 -10.79
CA LEU A 77 2.35 0.26 -9.92
C LEU A 77 3.33 -0.20 -8.83
N PHE A 78 3.11 -1.38 -8.23
CA PHE A 78 4.04 -1.93 -7.25
C PHE A 78 5.40 -2.21 -7.88
N LYS A 79 5.40 -2.82 -9.07
CA LYS A 79 6.63 -3.02 -9.85
C LYS A 79 7.33 -1.70 -10.16
N LYS A 80 6.59 -0.68 -10.60
CA LYS A 80 7.16 0.66 -10.86
C LYS A 80 7.80 1.27 -9.62
N MET A 81 7.15 1.13 -8.46
CA MET A 81 7.72 1.60 -7.20
C MET A 81 9.00 0.85 -6.82
N ILE A 82 9.05 -0.47 -7.03
CA ILE A 82 10.25 -1.28 -6.77
C ILE A 82 11.40 -0.85 -7.70
N ASP A 83 11.15 -0.80 -9.01
CA ASP A 83 12.13 -0.46 -10.04
C ASP A 83 12.72 0.96 -9.85
N ASN A 84 11.94 1.88 -9.27
CA ASN A 84 12.26 3.29 -9.10
C ASN A 84 12.34 3.71 -7.62
N SER A 85 12.61 2.77 -6.72
CA SER A 85 12.62 2.99 -5.26
C SER A 85 13.63 4.06 -4.80
N ASN A 86 14.62 4.37 -5.64
CA ASN A 86 15.66 5.36 -5.45
C ASN A 86 15.37 6.74 -6.07
N GLU A 87 14.19 6.96 -6.69
CA GLU A 87 13.83 8.27 -7.25
C GLU A 87 13.73 9.35 -6.20
N PHE A 88 13.27 8.99 -4.99
CA PHE A 88 13.16 9.94 -3.91
C PHE A 88 14.53 10.27 -3.31
N THR A 89 15.09 11.42 -3.71
CA THR A 89 16.44 11.84 -3.36
C THR A 89 16.47 12.63 -2.06
N ASN A 90 16.41 11.94 -0.92
CA ASN A 90 16.58 12.55 0.40
C ASN A 90 17.90 12.13 1.06
N PRO A 91 18.86 13.07 1.29
CA PRO A 91 20.18 12.76 1.84
C PRO A 91 20.15 12.36 3.32
N TYR A 92 19.09 12.66 4.05
CA TYR A 92 18.96 12.33 5.48
C TYR A 92 18.42 10.92 5.71
N LEU A 93 17.95 10.24 4.65
CA LEU A 93 17.36 8.92 4.77
C LEU A 93 18.40 7.81 4.57
N LYS A 94 18.42 6.85 5.50
CA LYS A 94 19.17 5.60 5.32
C LYS A 94 18.47 4.76 4.26
N LYS A 95 19.08 4.63 3.07
CA LYS A 95 18.52 3.89 1.92
C LYS A 95 17.90 2.55 2.29
N ARG A 96 18.63 1.69 3.03
CA ARG A 96 18.13 0.36 3.43
C ARG A 96 16.88 0.42 4.33
N ALA A 97 16.83 1.37 5.25
CA ALA A 97 15.69 1.56 6.13
C ALA A 97 14.48 2.05 5.31
N TRP A 98 14.72 3.00 4.40
CA TRP A 98 13.69 3.53 3.53
C TRP A 98 13.12 2.48 2.56
N THR A 99 13.95 1.62 1.97
CA THR A 99 13.43 0.54 1.12
C THR A 99 12.55 -0.44 1.88
N LYS A 100 12.83 -0.72 3.16
CA LYS A 100 11.91 -1.50 4.00
C LYS A 100 10.59 -0.78 4.26
N LYS A 101 10.61 0.55 4.43
CA LYS A 101 9.37 1.35 4.52
C LYS A 101 8.56 1.27 3.23
N ILE A 102 9.21 1.37 2.06
CA ILE A 102 8.57 1.17 0.76
C ILE A 102 7.96 -0.23 0.68
N LEU A 103 8.70 -1.25 1.07
CA LEU A 103 8.22 -2.64 1.07
C LEU A 103 6.99 -2.83 1.97
N ASN A 104 6.99 -2.23 3.17
CA ASN A 104 5.83 -2.19 4.05
C ASN A 104 4.63 -1.46 3.41
N THR A 105 4.87 -0.32 2.75
CA THR A 105 3.81 0.38 1.98
C THR A 105 3.23 -0.51 0.88
N LEU A 106 4.07 -1.20 0.12
CA LEU A 106 3.61 -2.09 -0.95
C LEU A 106 2.86 -3.31 -0.43
N LEU A 107 3.26 -3.86 0.71
CA LEU A 107 2.55 -4.96 1.36
C LEU A 107 1.19 -4.52 1.93
N GLY A 108 1.12 -3.32 2.51
CA GLY A 108 -0.14 -2.71 2.94
C GLY A 108 -1.10 -2.50 1.78
N ALA A 109 -0.63 -1.87 0.70
CA ALA A 109 -1.42 -1.70 -0.52
C ALA A 109 -1.80 -3.04 -1.17
N TRP A 110 -0.96 -4.08 -1.05
CA TRP A 110 -1.30 -5.42 -1.50
C TRP A 110 -2.37 -6.09 -0.63
N ALA A 111 -2.37 -5.85 0.68
CA ALA A 111 -3.44 -6.33 1.57
C ALA A 111 -4.79 -5.71 1.18
N GLU A 112 -4.84 -4.40 0.96
CA GLU A 112 -6.04 -3.70 0.46
C GLU A 112 -6.47 -4.26 -0.91
N LEU A 113 -5.53 -4.44 -1.86
CA LEU A 113 -5.83 -5.05 -3.16
C LEU A 113 -6.40 -6.47 -3.02
N ARG A 114 -5.90 -7.27 -2.08
CA ARG A 114 -6.41 -8.63 -1.83
C ARG A 114 -7.80 -8.58 -1.21
N HIS A 115 -8.03 -7.68 -0.26
CA HIS A 115 -9.35 -7.43 0.30
C HIS A 115 -10.36 -7.08 -0.81
N ASP A 116 -10.07 -6.09 -1.65
CA ASP A 116 -11.00 -5.57 -2.67
C ASP A 116 -11.28 -6.56 -3.81
N THR A 117 -10.40 -7.55 -4.01
CA THR A 117 -10.53 -8.56 -5.07
C THR A 117 -11.17 -9.86 -4.58
N ILE A 118 -11.31 -10.04 -3.27
CA ILE A 118 -12.08 -11.12 -2.67
C ILE A 118 -13.52 -10.60 -2.54
N LEU A 119 -14.43 -11.15 -3.34
CA LEU A 119 -15.84 -10.73 -3.37
C LEU A 119 -16.53 -10.98 -2.02
N TYR A 120 -16.53 -9.99 -1.13
CA TYR A 120 -17.40 -9.94 0.05
C TYR A 120 -18.48 -8.88 -0.16
N ALA A 121 -19.74 -9.26 0.00
CA ALA A 121 -20.85 -8.33 0.19
C ALA A 121 -21.21 -8.30 1.69
N LYS A 122 -21.42 -7.12 2.26
CA LYS A 122 -21.62 -6.92 3.71
C LYS A 122 -22.90 -6.13 4.04
N GLN A 123 -23.18 -5.97 5.33
CA GLN A 123 -24.34 -5.26 5.89
C GLN A 123 -23.93 -3.92 6.54
N SER A 124 -24.85 -2.93 6.51
CA SER A 124 -24.62 -1.50 6.82
C SER A 124 -24.44 -1.14 8.31
N TYR A 125 -23.61 -0.12 8.61
CA TYR A 125 -23.49 0.53 9.94
C TYR A 125 -23.19 2.04 9.88
N THR A 126 -23.51 2.79 10.96
CA THR A 126 -23.30 4.25 11.10
C THR A 126 -21.95 4.60 11.74
N ILE A 127 -21.25 5.61 11.22
CA ILE A 127 -19.95 6.10 11.73
C ILE A 127 -20.15 7.34 12.61
N GLY A 128 -19.42 7.41 13.74
CA GLY A 128 -19.27 8.62 14.54
C GLY A 128 -18.06 9.46 14.10
N VAL A 129 -18.29 10.71 13.70
CA VAL A 129 -17.22 11.66 13.37
C VAL A 129 -16.67 12.27 14.66
N THR A 130 -15.37 12.07 14.94
CA THR A 130 -14.67 12.81 16.01
C THR A 130 -13.36 13.40 15.48
N SER A 131 -13.36 14.69 15.19
CA SER A 131 -12.11 15.46 15.11
C SER A 131 -12.38 16.93 15.43
N VAL A 132 -11.51 17.51 16.26
CA VAL A 132 -11.45 18.95 16.53
C VAL A 132 -10.34 19.51 15.64
N PRO A 133 -10.59 20.58 14.85
CA PRO A 133 -9.55 21.20 14.04
C PRO A 133 -8.43 21.77 14.94
N PRO A 134 -7.15 21.48 14.67
CA PRO A 134 -6.06 22.09 15.42
C PRO A 134 -5.96 23.60 15.13
N SER A 135 -5.46 24.35 16.10
CA SER A 135 -5.14 25.78 15.91
C SER A 135 -4.06 25.96 14.84
N LEU A 136 -4.30 26.84 13.87
CA LEU A 136 -3.33 27.15 12.82
C LEU A 136 -2.10 27.87 13.41
N PRO A 137 -0.87 27.44 13.11
CA PRO A 137 0.33 28.14 13.54
C PRO A 137 0.45 29.52 12.88
N THR A 138 1.13 30.44 13.56
CA THR A 138 1.36 31.84 13.10
C THR A 138 2.27 31.95 11.87
N LYS A 139 3.06 30.92 11.58
CA LYS A 139 3.82 30.77 10.33
C LYS A 139 3.36 29.50 9.63
N THR A 140 3.10 29.58 8.34
CA THR A 140 2.82 28.41 7.50
C THR A 140 4.06 27.50 7.52
N PRO A 141 3.99 26.29 8.10
CA PRO A 141 5.12 25.39 8.04
C PRO A 141 5.39 24.98 6.59
N PRO A 142 6.60 24.50 6.26
CA PRO A 142 6.84 23.92 4.96
C PRO A 142 5.95 22.68 4.75
N ALA A 143 5.85 22.25 3.49
CA ALA A 143 5.18 21.02 3.10
C ALA A 143 6.03 20.30 2.07
N TYR A 144 5.93 18.97 2.03
CA TYR A 144 6.85 18.13 1.28
C TYR A 144 6.15 16.81 0.90
N ILE A 145 6.49 16.22 -0.25
CA ILE A 145 5.93 14.93 -0.68
C ILE A 145 6.99 13.84 -0.80
N GLU A 146 6.57 12.58 -0.79
CA GLU A 146 7.43 11.49 -1.23
C GLU A 146 7.54 11.54 -2.77
N ALA A 147 8.62 12.13 -3.28
CA ALA A 147 8.76 12.46 -4.70
C ALA A 147 9.11 11.25 -5.59
N TYR A 148 8.09 10.52 -6.02
CA TYR A 148 8.18 9.36 -6.94
C TYR A 148 7.51 9.64 -8.30
N PRO A 149 8.11 10.46 -9.17
CA PRO A 149 7.49 10.87 -10.43
C PRO A 149 7.14 9.71 -11.36
N SER A 150 7.91 8.61 -11.38
CA SER A 150 7.58 7.44 -12.21
C SER A 150 6.33 6.71 -11.70
N LEU A 151 6.15 6.62 -10.38
CA LEU A 151 4.95 6.04 -9.79
C LEU A 151 3.72 6.88 -10.11
N TYR A 152 3.79 8.20 -9.88
CA TYR A 152 2.68 9.12 -10.16
C TYR A 152 2.33 9.13 -11.66
N THR A 153 3.32 9.02 -12.54
CA THR A 153 3.11 8.93 -13.98
C THR A 153 2.38 7.65 -14.37
N GLU A 154 2.80 6.48 -13.89
CA GLU A 154 2.09 5.23 -14.22
C GLU A 154 0.68 5.20 -13.63
N ASN A 155 0.49 5.75 -12.41
CA ASN A 155 -0.83 5.87 -11.80
C ASN A 155 -1.74 6.78 -12.65
N ARG A 156 -1.21 7.89 -13.14
CA ARG A 156 -1.96 8.80 -14.03
C ARG A 156 -2.38 8.08 -15.33
N ILE A 157 -1.52 7.24 -15.89
CA ILE A 157 -1.86 6.43 -17.08
C ILE A 157 -2.95 5.40 -16.76
N LEU A 158 -2.91 4.78 -15.59
CA LEU A 158 -3.96 3.89 -15.11
C LEU A 158 -5.30 4.63 -15.03
N ILE A 159 -5.34 5.75 -14.31
CA ILE A 159 -6.57 6.53 -14.08
C ILE A 159 -7.14 7.09 -15.38
N SER A 160 -6.29 7.60 -16.28
CA SER A 160 -6.74 8.07 -17.61
C SER A 160 -7.43 6.95 -18.39
N ALA A 161 -6.84 5.75 -18.42
CA ALA A 161 -7.43 4.59 -19.10
C ALA A 161 -8.72 4.09 -18.42
N LEU A 162 -8.82 4.22 -17.09
CA LEU A 162 -10.04 3.87 -16.35
C LEU A 162 -11.18 4.85 -16.67
N ILE A 163 -10.89 6.15 -16.72
CA ILE A 163 -11.87 7.17 -17.13
C ILE A 163 -12.42 6.85 -18.52
N GLU A 164 -11.53 6.63 -19.50
CA GLU A 164 -11.93 6.31 -20.87
C GLU A 164 -12.85 5.08 -20.94
N LEU A 165 -12.50 4.02 -20.22
CA LEU A 165 -13.31 2.80 -20.17
C LEU A 165 -14.69 3.06 -19.55
N LEU A 166 -14.75 3.70 -18.38
CA LEU A 166 -16.00 3.94 -17.66
C LEU A 166 -16.95 4.87 -18.42
N GLU A 167 -16.41 5.87 -19.13
CA GLU A 167 -17.20 6.76 -20.00
C GLU A 167 -17.75 6.05 -21.24
N GLN A 168 -16.98 5.12 -21.82
CA GLN A 168 -17.43 4.31 -22.96
C GLN A 168 -18.57 3.37 -22.56
N GLU A 169 -18.40 2.68 -21.43
CA GLU A 169 -19.36 1.70 -20.95
C GLU A 169 -20.61 2.35 -20.30
N LYS A 170 -20.50 3.60 -19.84
CA LYS A 170 -21.59 4.35 -19.18
C LYS A 170 -22.20 3.60 -17.97
N VAL A 171 -21.35 2.91 -17.23
CA VAL A 171 -21.73 2.03 -16.11
C VAL A 171 -21.63 2.69 -14.73
N VAL A 172 -21.20 3.95 -14.66
CA VAL A 172 -21.05 4.70 -13.40
C VAL A 172 -21.68 6.10 -13.50
N PRO A 173 -22.10 6.69 -12.37
CA PRO A 173 -22.55 8.09 -12.33
C PRO A 173 -21.45 9.08 -12.76
N ASP A 174 -21.85 10.21 -13.33
CA ASP A 174 -20.92 11.28 -13.77
C ASP A 174 -20.04 11.82 -12.62
N ASP A 175 -20.54 11.78 -11.38
CA ASP A 175 -19.78 12.15 -10.18
C ASP A 175 -18.51 11.30 -10.02
N VAL A 176 -18.55 10.01 -10.36
CA VAL A 176 -17.39 9.10 -10.33
C VAL A 176 -16.34 9.54 -11.33
N ILE A 177 -16.76 9.82 -12.58
CA ILE A 177 -15.87 10.29 -13.63
C ILE A 177 -15.24 11.63 -13.26
N ARG A 178 -16.02 12.58 -12.73
CA ARG A 178 -15.53 13.88 -12.28
C ARG A 178 -14.48 13.74 -11.18
N ASN A 179 -14.73 12.88 -10.19
CA ASN A 179 -13.77 12.64 -9.11
C ASN A 179 -12.48 11.96 -9.62
N LEU A 180 -12.57 11.01 -10.55
CA LEU A 180 -11.40 10.41 -11.19
C LEU A 180 -10.59 11.43 -12.00
N ARG A 181 -11.25 12.36 -12.70
CA ARG A 181 -10.58 13.47 -13.39
C ARG A 181 -9.83 14.38 -12.42
N ASN A 182 -10.46 14.73 -11.29
CA ASN A 182 -9.79 15.49 -10.23
C ASN A 182 -8.56 14.74 -9.70
N PHE A 183 -8.66 13.43 -9.47
CA PHE A 183 -7.51 12.62 -9.03
C PHE A 183 -6.39 12.59 -10.08
N ASN A 184 -6.74 12.49 -11.36
CA ASN A 184 -5.79 12.56 -12.46
C ASN A 184 -5.02 13.90 -12.53
N ASP A 185 -5.69 15.02 -12.19
CA ASP A 185 -5.07 16.34 -12.11
C ASP A 185 -4.17 16.48 -10.87
N ILE A 186 -4.56 15.87 -9.74
CA ILE A 186 -3.68 15.75 -8.56
C ILE A 186 -2.39 15.01 -8.94
N LEU A 187 -2.51 13.85 -9.59
CA LEU A 187 -1.35 13.07 -10.03
C LEU A 187 -0.45 13.88 -10.98
N LYS A 188 -1.03 14.67 -11.90
CA LYS A 188 -0.25 15.58 -12.76
C LYS A 188 0.56 16.58 -11.94
N LYS A 189 -0.05 17.20 -10.92
CA LYS A 189 0.64 18.15 -10.03
C LYS A 189 1.72 17.47 -9.19
N LEU A 190 1.47 16.26 -8.69
CA LEU A 190 2.48 15.49 -7.95
C LEU A 190 3.70 15.14 -8.81
N ILE A 191 3.52 14.85 -10.10
CA ILE A 191 4.64 14.65 -11.02
C ILE A 191 5.48 15.92 -11.14
N GLU A 192 4.84 17.08 -11.38
CA GLU A 192 5.51 18.38 -11.49
C GLU A 192 6.30 18.70 -10.21
N ILE A 193 5.67 18.56 -9.03
CA ILE A 193 6.29 18.83 -7.73
C ILE A 193 7.44 17.87 -7.45
N SER A 194 7.27 16.58 -7.74
CA SER A 194 8.32 15.57 -7.51
C SER A 194 9.59 15.87 -8.30
N VAL A 195 9.46 16.37 -9.54
CA VAL A 195 10.61 16.76 -10.36
C VAL A 195 11.34 17.96 -9.74
N LEU A 196 10.61 18.91 -9.15
CA LEU A 196 11.19 20.08 -8.47
C LEU A 196 11.91 19.67 -7.18
N GLU A 197 11.24 18.89 -6.32
CA GLU A 197 11.79 18.44 -5.03
C GLU A 197 13.04 17.56 -5.21
N ASN A 198 13.02 16.60 -6.16
CA ASN A 198 14.17 15.74 -6.42
C ASN A 198 15.39 16.51 -6.98
N LYS A 199 15.16 17.69 -7.57
CA LYS A 199 16.20 18.63 -8.00
C LYS A 199 16.61 19.63 -6.91
N SER A 200 16.06 19.50 -5.70
CA SER A 200 16.26 20.43 -4.58
C SER A 200 15.95 21.88 -4.95
N GLN A 201 14.99 22.09 -5.85
CA GLN A 201 14.55 23.44 -6.24
C GLN A 201 13.61 24.00 -5.16
N THR A 202 13.72 25.31 -4.91
CA THR A 202 12.81 26.02 -4.01
C THR A 202 11.38 25.93 -4.51
N LEU A 203 10.49 25.40 -3.67
CA LEU A 203 9.06 25.45 -3.94
C LEU A 203 8.54 26.84 -3.63
N ASP A 204 7.78 27.41 -4.57
CA ASP A 204 7.10 28.68 -4.33
C ASP A 204 5.93 28.52 -3.33
N LYS A 205 5.40 29.67 -2.89
CA LYS A 205 4.29 29.71 -1.92
C LYS A 205 3.05 28.97 -2.43
N SER A 206 2.71 29.14 -3.72
CA SER A 206 1.56 28.45 -4.34
C SER A 206 1.71 26.94 -4.34
N THR A 207 2.90 26.43 -4.62
CA THR A 207 3.21 25.00 -4.63
C THR A 207 3.13 24.44 -3.21
N THR A 208 3.69 25.18 -2.24
CA THR A 208 3.60 24.80 -0.83
C THR A 208 2.14 24.77 -0.35
N GLU A 209 1.34 25.78 -0.69
CA GLU A 209 -0.11 25.82 -0.38
C GLU A 209 -0.87 24.68 -1.05
N TYR A 210 -0.52 24.34 -2.29
CA TYR A 210 -1.09 23.20 -2.99
C TYR A 210 -0.82 21.88 -2.24
N ILE A 211 0.43 21.61 -1.87
CA ILE A 211 0.78 20.39 -1.10
C ILE A 211 -0.02 20.32 0.20
N ARG A 212 -0.16 21.45 0.91
CA ARG A 212 -0.93 21.51 2.17
C ARG A 212 -2.41 21.20 1.98
N SER A 213 -2.97 21.50 0.81
CA SER A 213 -4.37 21.20 0.48
C SER A 213 -4.61 19.77 -0.01
N LEU A 214 -3.55 18.98 -0.28
CA LEU A 214 -3.68 17.61 -0.79
C LEU A 214 -4.57 16.71 0.07
N PRO A 215 -4.49 16.73 1.43
CA PRO A 215 -5.37 15.88 2.24
C PRO A 215 -6.86 16.15 2.00
N ASP A 216 -7.26 17.41 1.92
CA ASP A 216 -8.65 17.80 1.65
C ASP A 216 -9.06 17.48 0.21
N GLN A 217 -8.16 17.68 -0.76
CA GLN A 217 -8.40 17.31 -2.15
C GLN A 217 -8.60 15.79 -2.32
N LEU A 218 -7.75 14.97 -1.69
CA LEU A 218 -7.86 13.51 -1.72
C LEU A 218 -9.13 13.02 -1.01
N LYS A 219 -9.51 13.66 0.11
CA LYS A 219 -10.82 13.41 0.74
C LYS A 219 -11.98 13.70 -0.21
N GLY A 220 -11.88 14.79 -0.99
CA GLY A 220 -12.86 15.14 -2.01
C GLY A 220 -12.99 14.09 -3.14
N VAL A 221 -11.88 13.46 -3.54
CA VAL A 221 -11.89 12.41 -4.59
C VAL A 221 -12.75 11.20 -4.20
N VAL A 222 -12.77 10.84 -2.93
CA VAL A 222 -13.54 9.69 -2.42
C VAL A 222 -14.89 10.07 -1.79
N SER A 223 -15.27 11.35 -1.88
CA SER A 223 -16.54 11.84 -1.36
C SER A 223 -17.56 11.98 -2.49
N PHE A 224 -18.73 11.37 -2.32
CA PHE A 224 -19.82 11.40 -3.30
C PHE A 224 -21.11 11.97 -2.70
N PRO A 225 -22.08 12.39 -3.54
CA PRO A 225 -23.41 12.74 -3.06
C PRO A 225 -24.07 11.57 -2.29
N PRO A 226 -25.01 11.85 -1.37
CA PRO A 226 -25.64 10.83 -0.53
C PRO A 226 -26.19 9.63 -1.30
N TYR A 227 -26.83 9.86 -2.45
CA TYR A 227 -27.42 8.77 -3.25
C TYR A 227 -26.38 7.76 -3.78
N ILE A 228 -25.11 8.17 -3.95
CA ILE A 228 -24.01 7.26 -4.30
C ILE A 228 -23.44 6.65 -3.02
N MET A 229 -23.18 7.47 -2.00
CA MET A 229 -22.62 6.99 -0.73
C MET A 229 -23.51 5.91 -0.12
N ASP A 230 -24.82 6.11 -0.07
CA ASP A 230 -25.77 5.11 0.45
C ASP A 230 -25.75 3.80 -0.35
N ALA A 231 -25.30 3.82 -1.61
CA ALA A 231 -25.18 2.64 -2.47
C ALA A 231 -23.81 1.95 -2.40
N ILE A 232 -22.77 2.63 -1.91
CA ILE A 232 -21.38 2.12 -1.91
C ILE A 232 -20.70 2.08 -0.54
N SER A 233 -21.24 2.81 0.46
CA SER A 233 -20.62 2.94 1.76
C SER A 233 -21.31 2.04 2.78
N ASP A 234 -20.73 0.87 2.97
CA ASP A 234 -20.86 0.13 4.21
C ASP A 234 -19.80 0.69 5.17
N GLY A 235 -20.17 1.22 6.34
CA GLY A 235 -19.32 2.10 7.16
C GLY A 235 -17.90 1.61 7.54
N THR A 236 -17.56 0.34 7.30
CA THR A 236 -16.20 -0.23 7.37
C THR A 236 -15.28 0.27 6.26
N ASP A 237 -15.77 0.50 5.03
CA ASP A 237 -14.98 0.92 3.86
C ASP A 237 -14.47 2.36 3.96
N SER A 238 -14.96 3.11 4.95
CA SER A 238 -14.47 4.45 5.30
C SER A 238 -13.17 4.42 6.13
N LYS A 239 -12.78 3.24 6.62
CA LYS A 239 -11.60 3.07 7.48
C LYS A 239 -10.52 2.35 6.70
N MET A 240 -9.28 2.81 6.88
CA MET A 240 -8.07 2.13 6.38
C MET A 240 -7.94 0.68 6.90
N ALA A 241 -8.61 0.33 8.00
CA ALA A 241 -8.43 -0.96 8.65
C ALA A 241 -9.24 -2.08 7.99
N VAL A 242 -8.58 -2.89 7.18
CA VAL A 242 -9.15 -4.05 6.46
C VAL A 242 -8.29 -5.31 6.65
N ILE A 243 -8.89 -6.48 6.48
CA ILE A 243 -8.22 -7.78 6.59
C ILE A 243 -8.66 -8.76 5.50
N ALA A 244 -7.75 -9.61 5.04
CA ALA A 244 -8.01 -10.61 4.03
C ALA A 244 -7.25 -11.91 4.29
N ASP A 245 -7.94 -13.05 4.17
CA ASP A 245 -7.28 -14.35 4.15
C ASP A 245 -6.76 -14.66 2.73
N VAL A 246 -5.44 -14.80 2.62
CA VAL A 246 -4.76 -14.89 1.33
C VAL A 246 -4.32 -16.31 0.96
N HIS A 247 -4.37 -17.23 1.93
CA HIS A 247 -4.06 -18.64 1.74
C HIS A 247 -4.70 -19.50 2.83
N THR A 248 -5.09 -20.73 2.49
CA THR A 248 -5.58 -21.75 3.43
C THR A 248 -4.76 -23.02 3.31
N ASP A 249 -4.12 -23.44 4.40
CA ASP A 249 -3.50 -24.76 4.50
C ASP A 249 -4.45 -25.75 5.18
N THR A 250 -4.91 -26.73 4.41
CA THR A 250 -5.86 -27.74 4.89
C THR A 250 -5.21 -28.79 5.79
N ASN A 251 -3.87 -28.95 5.73
CA ASN A 251 -3.16 -29.91 6.57
C ASN A 251 -3.16 -29.49 8.03
N THR A 252 -2.85 -28.22 8.30
CA THR A 252 -2.83 -27.65 9.66
C THR A 252 -4.13 -26.95 10.04
N LYS A 253 -5.11 -26.87 9.13
CA LYS A 253 -6.37 -26.13 9.30
C LYS A 253 -6.10 -24.68 9.75
N ARG A 254 -5.16 -24.03 9.08
CA ARG A 254 -4.77 -22.64 9.35
C ARG A 254 -4.84 -21.81 8.08
N VAL A 255 -5.04 -20.52 8.26
CA VAL A 255 -5.09 -19.53 7.18
C VAL A 255 -3.97 -18.52 7.37
N LEU A 256 -3.54 -17.91 6.27
CA LEU A 256 -2.67 -16.74 6.27
C LEU A 256 -3.55 -15.51 6.13
N GLU A 257 -3.60 -14.70 7.17
CA GLU A 257 -4.28 -13.41 7.20
C GLU A 257 -3.26 -12.31 6.89
N VAL A 258 -3.67 -11.35 6.07
CA VAL A 258 -2.96 -10.08 5.89
C VAL A 258 -3.92 -8.92 6.06
N GLY A 259 -3.46 -7.86 6.71
CA GLY A 259 -4.32 -6.73 6.99
C GLY A 259 -3.55 -5.45 7.21
N VAL A 260 -4.28 -4.35 7.20
CA VAL A 260 -3.80 -3.02 7.54
C VAL A 260 -4.60 -2.50 8.73
N GLY A 261 -3.94 -1.78 9.64
CA GLY A 261 -4.59 -1.16 10.78
C GLY A 261 -4.67 0.36 10.67
N LYS A 262 -4.63 1.05 11.82
CA LYS A 262 -4.47 2.50 11.86
C LYS A 262 -3.10 2.90 11.30
N PRO A 263 -2.99 4.01 10.53
CA PRO A 263 -1.71 4.42 9.96
C PRO A 263 -0.67 4.66 11.06
N PHE A 264 0.55 4.20 10.84
CA PHE A 264 1.67 4.55 11.71
C PHE A 264 2.16 5.94 11.39
N LYS A 265 2.53 6.68 12.43
CA LYS A 265 3.24 7.95 12.29
C LYS A 265 4.70 7.68 11.95
N ILE A 266 5.23 8.41 10.98
CA ILE A 266 6.66 8.40 10.66
C ILE A 266 7.20 9.83 10.77
N LEU A 267 8.39 9.96 11.35
CA LEU A 267 9.13 11.21 11.39
C LEU A 267 10.34 11.09 10.46
N ILE A 268 10.50 12.03 9.54
CA ILE A 268 11.64 12.09 8.63
C ILE A 268 12.24 13.49 8.62
N VAL A 269 13.54 13.57 8.35
CA VAL A 269 14.19 14.84 8.03
C VAL A 269 14.21 14.99 6.52
N VAL A 270 13.78 16.15 6.00
CA VAL A 270 13.77 16.48 4.57
C VAL A 270 14.55 17.76 4.30
N PRO A 271 15.24 17.88 3.15
CA PRO A 271 15.90 19.12 2.75
C PRO A 271 14.88 20.08 2.14
N ILE A 272 14.63 21.23 2.79
CA ILE A 272 13.79 22.29 2.22
C ILE A 272 14.62 23.55 2.16
N ASN A 273 14.86 24.05 0.94
CA ASN A 273 15.79 25.15 0.69
C ASN A 273 17.18 24.90 1.30
N ASN A 274 17.68 23.66 1.17
CA ASN A 274 18.94 23.17 1.75
C ASN A 274 19.02 23.16 3.29
N GLU A 275 17.93 23.46 3.99
CA GLU A 275 17.84 23.37 5.44
C GLU A 275 17.13 22.07 5.86
N PRO A 276 17.56 21.41 6.95
CA PRO A 276 16.89 20.22 7.46
C PRO A 276 15.58 20.58 8.17
N TYR A 277 14.48 19.96 7.77
CA TYR A 277 13.19 20.06 8.47
C TYR A 277 12.73 18.69 8.94
N LEU A 278 12.34 18.58 10.21
CA LEU A 278 11.64 17.42 10.74
C LEU A 278 10.16 17.48 10.33
N MET A 279 9.71 16.47 9.59
CA MET A 279 8.34 16.35 9.10
C MET A 279 7.68 15.09 9.65
N GLU A 280 6.38 15.19 9.95
CA GLU A 280 5.52 14.07 10.29
C GLU A 280 4.73 13.64 9.06
N GLY A 281 4.70 12.33 8.81
CA GLY A 281 3.89 11.69 7.79
C GLY A 281 3.24 10.41 8.30
N ALA A 282 2.64 9.66 7.39
CA ALA A 282 2.00 8.38 7.67
C ALA A 282 2.62 7.25 6.85
N THR A 283 2.63 6.04 7.41
CA THR A 283 2.95 4.80 6.70
C THR A 283 1.96 3.70 7.07
N PHE A 284 1.81 2.71 6.19
CA PHE A 284 0.96 1.55 6.44
C PHE A 284 1.38 0.81 7.72
N SER A 285 0.38 0.26 8.41
CA SER A 285 0.58 -0.71 9.49
C SER A 285 0.21 -2.10 8.97
N PHE A 286 1.12 -2.71 8.22
CA PHE A 286 0.87 -4.01 7.61
C PHE A 286 1.07 -5.15 8.62
N TYR A 287 0.11 -6.08 8.65
CA TYR A 287 0.13 -7.28 9.48
C TYR A 287 0.04 -8.52 8.57
N GLU A 288 0.77 -9.56 8.95
CA GLU A 288 0.82 -10.85 8.25
C GLU A 288 1.01 -11.93 9.30
N PHE A 289 0.02 -12.78 9.47
CA PHE A 289 0.01 -13.76 10.55
C PHE A 289 -0.84 -14.97 10.19
N LYS A 290 -0.63 -16.06 10.92
CA LYS A 290 -1.44 -17.26 10.77
C LYS A 290 -2.54 -17.28 11.81
N GLN A 291 -3.72 -17.72 11.39
CA GLN A 291 -4.91 -17.86 12.22
C GLN A 291 -5.47 -19.27 12.05
N GLU A 292 -6.22 -19.77 13.04
CA GLU A 292 -6.98 -21.02 12.87
C GLU A 292 -8.08 -20.81 11.81
N LEU A 293 -8.30 -21.82 10.96
CA LEU A 293 -9.29 -21.75 9.88
C LEU A 293 -10.71 -21.43 10.40
N SER A 294 -11.04 -21.93 11.59
CA SER A 294 -12.34 -21.65 12.24
C SER A 294 -12.44 -20.27 12.88
N LYS A 295 -11.36 -19.47 12.85
CA LYS A 295 -11.27 -18.13 13.43
C LYS A 295 -10.83 -17.09 12.39
N ARG A 296 -11.11 -17.36 11.10
CA ARG A 296 -10.93 -16.35 10.04
C ARG A 296 -11.57 -15.05 10.47
N LEU A 297 -10.86 -13.96 10.24
CA LEU A 297 -11.30 -12.66 10.70
C LEU A 297 -12.16 -11.96 9.65
N THR A 298 -13.25 -11.38 10.13
CA THR A 298 -13.98 -10.32 9.43
C THR A 298 -13.32 -8.96 9.74
N ASP A 299 -13.61 -7.93 8.93
CA ASP A 299 -13.10 -6.58 9.20
C ASP A 299 -13.60 -6.05 10.54
N GLU A 300 -14.80 -6.43 10.95
CA GLU A 300 -15.42 -6.02 12.20
C GLU A 300 -14.64 -6.59 13.39
N GLU A 301 -14.27 -7.87 13.33
CA GLU A 301 -13.41 -8.50 14.33
C GLU A 301 -12.01 -7.89 14.32
N TRP A 302 -11.44 -7.65 13.14
CA TRP A 302 -10.14 -7.00 12.99
C TRP A 302 -10.10 -5.58 13.57
N GLN A 303 -11.12 -4.77 13.27
CA GLN A 303 -11.28 -3.42 13.81
C GLN A 303 -11.48 -3.44 15.33
N THR A 304 -12.25 -4.40 15.84
CA THR A 304 -12.42 -4.61 17.29
C THR A 304 -11.07 -4.97 17.95
N MET A 305 -10.28 -5.85 17.34
CA MET A 305 -8.93 -6.18 17.82
C MET A 305 -8.00 -4.95 17.84
N ILE A 306 -8.08 -4.08 16.81
CA ILE A 306 -7.34 -2.81 16.77
C ILE A 306 -7.74 -1.88 17.92
N GLU A 307 -9.04 -1.75 18.19
CA GLU A 307 -9.58 -0.90 19.26
C GLU A 307 -9.16 -1.41 20.64
N ASN A 308 -9.18 -2.73 20.84
CA ASN A 308 -8.76 -3.39 22.08
C ASN A 308 -7.23 -3.50 22.23
N ARG A 309 -6.46 -3.10 21.21
CA ARG A 309 -4.98 -3.24 21.16
C ARG A 309 -4.51 -4.70 21.23
N GLU A 310 -5.31 -5.62 20.71
CA GLU A 310 -5.04 -7.06 20.66
C GLU A 310 -4.47 -7.46 19.28
N LEU A 311 -3.56 -6.63 18.77
CA LEU A 311 -2.98 -6.79 17.44
C LEU A 311 -1.90 -7.90 17.43
N PRO A 312 -1.81 -8.68 16.35
CA PRO A 312 -0.70 -9.60 16.15
C PRO A 312 0.63 -8.83 16.09
N PRO A 313 1.76 -9.48 16.41
CA PRO A 313 3.06 -8.84 16.34
C PRO A 313 3.37 -8.40 14.91
N LEU A 314 4.00 -7.22 14.79
CA LEU A 314 4.56 -6.77 13.52
C LEU A 314 5.67 -7.71 13.05
N GLN A 315 5.92 -7.75 11.75
CA GLN A 315 6.93 -8.63 11.18
C GLN A 315 8.32 -8.22 11.68
N GLN A 316 9.14 -9.20 12.04
CA GLN A 316 10.44 -8.97 12.65
C GLN A 316 11.35 -8.12 11.76
N TRP A 317 11.37 -8.37 10.44
CA TRP A 317 12.14 -7.59 9.48
C TRP A 317 11.76 -6.10 9.44
N PHE A 318 10.50 -5.76 9.77
CA PHE A 318 10.00 -4.39 9.86
C PHE A 318 10.42 -3.74 11.18
N LEU A 319 10.31 -4.46 12.31
CA LEU A 319 10.72 -3.95 13.64
C LEU A 319 12.22 -3.64 13.74
N GLU A 320 13.06 -4.39 13.02
CA GLU A 320 14.50 -4.12 12.90
C GLU A 320 14.83 -2.73 12.29
N PHE A 321 13.83 -1.97 11.83
CA PHE A 321 13.93 -0.58 11.38
C PHE A 321 14.24 0.43 12.50
N ASN A 322 13.83 0.14 13.73
CA ASN A 322 13.89 1.09 14.86
C ASN A 322 15.19 1.02 15.70
N LYS A 323 16.21 0.28 15.26
CA LYS A 323 17.48 0.11 16.00
C LYS A 323 18.64 0.89 15.38
#